data_AF-A0A937IRA6-F1
#
_entry.id   AF-A0A937IRA6-F1
#
_cell.length_a   1.000
_cell.length_b   1.000
_cell.length_c   1.000
_cell.angle_alpha   90.00
_cell.angle_beta   90.00
_cell.angle_gamma   90.00
#
_symmetry.space_group_name_H-M   'P 1'
#
loop_
_entity.id
_entity.type
_entity.pdbx_description
1 polymer ?
#
loop_
_entity_poly.entity_id
_entity_poly.type
_entity_poly.pdbx_seq_one_letter_code
_entity_poly.pdbx_strand_id
1 'polypeptide(L)'
;GWNDPERAMGAGLYGGFKFKRSPNFYMQRMRYGHIMRGSYIKPNLMITTFNYDRIDYDHPPDPVTFMYPTTRETAFAGAAMLEFGNQLVLSEQLMVEYSAGFGYGFTTKQADWNYSNYGFSGGIGTDLAPYVWNFGLKVGYLMK
;
A
#
# COMPACT_ATOMS: atom_id res chain seq x y z
N GLY A 1 -18.80 11.60 12.82
CA GLY A 1 -17.82 12.69 12.65
C GLY A 1 -16.60 12.12 11.96
N TRP A 2 -15.76 12.93 11.31
CA TRP A 2 -14.55 12.47 10.57
C TRP A 2 -13.41 11.99 11.50
N ASN A 3 -13.72 11.37 12.64
CA ASN A 3 -12.76 10.89 13.63
C ASN A 3 -13.45 10.00 14.68
N ASP A 4 -14.20 8.99 14.23
CA ASP A 4 -14.50 7.89 15.15
C ASP A 4 -13.18 7.11 15.32
N PRO A 5 -12.57 7.06 16.51
CA PRO A 5 -11.28 6.42 16.70
C PRO A 5 -11.49 4.91 16.61
N GLU A 6 -11.38 4.34 15.40
CA GLU A 6 -11.57 2.91 15.13
C GLU A 6 -10.51 2.01 15.82
N ARG A 7 -9.54 2.59 16.55
CA ARG A 7 -8.44 1.92 17.27
C ARG A 7 -7.95 0.69 16.52
N ALA A 8 -7.67 0.89 15.24
CA ALA A 8 -7.36 -0.18 14.34
C ALA A 8 -5.99 -0.74 14.67
N MET A 9 -5.91 -2.06 14.86
CA MET A 9 -4.64 -2.77 15.01
C MET A 9 -4.64 -3.95 14.08
N GLY A 10 -3.54 -4.20 13.39
CA GLY A 10 -3.48 -5.25 12.40
C GLY A 10 -2.07 -5.67 12.08
N ALA A 11 -1.97 -6.77 11.35
CA ALA A 11 -0.74 -7.27 10.80
C ALA A 11 -0.91 -7.43 9.29
N GLY A 12 0.16 -7.10 8.56
CA GLY A 12 0.19 -7.12 7.11
C GLY A 12 1.42 -7.82 6.58
N LEU A 13 1.22 -8.57 5.50
CA LEU A 13 2.29 -9.10 4.67
C LEU A 13 2.29 -8.34 3.35
N TYR A 14 3.47 -7.87 2.96
CA TYR A 14 3.71 -7.22 1.68
C TYR A 14 4.84 -7.93 0.96
N GLY A 15 4.54 -8.52 -0.19
CA GLY A 15 5.50 -9.31 -0.97
C GLY A 15 5.38 -8.99 -2.45
N GLY A 16 6.49 -9.07 -3.19
CA GLY A 16 6.45 -8.90 -4.63
C GLY A 16 7.79 -9.13 -5.30
N PHE A 17 7.74 -9.67 -6.51
CA PHE A 17 8.92 -10.03 -7.29
C PHE A 17 9.31 -8.89 -8.22
N LYS A 18 10.57 -8.45 -8.16
CA LYS A 18 11.08 -7.33 -8.98
C LYS A 18 11.71 -7.87 -10.26
N PHE A 19 11.05 -7.67 -11.39
CA PHE A 19 11.59 -7.98 -12.71
C PHE A 19 12.28 -6.74 -13.28
N LYS A 20 13.61 -6.75 -13.33
CA LYS A 20 14.41 -5.67 -13.93
C LYS A 20 14.56 -5.93 -15.42
N ARG A 21 14.27 -4.93 -16.26
CA ARG A 21 14.61 -5.00 -17.67
C ARG A 21 16.09 -4.66 -17.84
N SER A 22 16.85 -5.54 -18.48
CA SER A 22 18.26 -5.31 -18.80
C SER A 22 18.41 -4.02 -19.62
N PRO A 23 19.37 -3.14 -19.31
CA PRO A 23 19.57 -1.91 -20.07
C PRO A 23 19.98 -2.23 -21.51
N ASN A 24 19.23 -1.72 -22.50
CA ASN A 24 19.40 -2.01 -23.93
C ASN A 24 20.55 -1.24 -24.61
N PHE A 25 21.37 -0.47 -23.88
CA PHE A 25 22.45 0.31 -24.48
C PHE A 25 23.77 0.16 -23.72
N TYR A 26 24.61 -0.76 -24.19
CA TYR A 26 26.06 -0.67 -24.03
C TYR A 26 26.60 0.23 -25.16
N MET A 27 26.61 1.55 -24.96
CA MET A 27 27.43 2.43 -25.80
C MET A 27 28.81 2.59 -25.17
N GLN A 28 29.82 2.08 -25.87
CA GLN A 28 31.23 1.89 -25.51
C GLN A 28 32.01 3.16 -25.08
N ARG A 29 31.33 4.29 -24.82
CA ARG A 29 31.94 5.58 -24.42
C ARG A 29 31.20 6.37 -23.34
N MET A 30 30.13 5.85 -22.73
CA MET A 30 29.50 6.53 -21.59
C MET A 30 30.08 6.05 -20.25
N ARG A 31 30.79 6.95 -19.56
CA ARG A 31 31.46 6.77 -18.25
C ARG A 31 30.49 6.55 -17.06
N TYR A 32 29.25 6.09 -17.29
CA TYR A 32 28.18 5.97 -16.28
C TYR A 32 27.19 4.80 -16.55
N GLY A 33 27.65 3.73 -17.18
CA GLY A 33 26.84 2.53 -17.47
C GLY A 33 26.88 1.50 -16.33
N HIS A 34 26.25 1.80 -15.18
CA HIS A 34 26.13 0.81 -14.11
C HIS A 34 24.98 -0.17 -14.39
N ILE A 35 25.24 -1.48 -14.29
CA ILE A 35 24.30 -2.60 -14.60
C ILE A 35 22.96 -2.51 -13.84
N MET A 36 22.94 -1.80 -12.70
CA MET A 36 21.73 -1.61 -11.88
C MET A 36 20.81 -0.46 -12.34
N ARG A 37 21.18 0.31 -13.37
CA ARG A 37 20.31 1.35 -13.95
C ARG A 37 19.29 0.72 -14.88
N GLY A 38 18.01 1.01 -14.65
CA GLY A 38 16.94 0.55 -15.53
C GLY A 38 15.55 0.61 -14.91
N SER A 39 14.55 0.54 -15.79
CA SER A 39 13.16 0.38 -15.41
C SER A 39 12.89 -1.06 -14.95
N TYR A 40 11.98 -1.21 -14.00
CA TYR A 40 11.52 -2.50 -13.51
C TYR A 40 10.00 -2.55 -13.45
N ILE A 41 9.48 -3.78 -13.53
CA ILE A 41 8.08 -4.10 -13.26
C ILE A 41 8.08 -5.03 -12.06
N LYS A 42 7.24 -4.72 -11.07
CA LYS A 42 7.15 -5.47 -9.82
C LYS A 42 5.69 -5.80 -9.53
N PRO A 43 5.20 -7.01 -9.89
CA PRO A 43 3.98 -7.52 -9.32
C PRO A 43 4.13 -7.66 -7.81
N ASN A 44 3.22 -7.01 -7.10
CA ASN A 44 3.15 -6.98 -5.66
C ASN A 44 1.80 -7.51 -5.21
N LEU A 45 1.81 -8.17 -4.05
CA LEU A 45 0.64 -8.62 -3.35
C LEU A 45 0.74 -8.14 -1.90
N MET A 46 -0.35 -7.58 -1.41
CA MET A 46 -0.49 -7.13 -0.05
C MET A 46 -1.67 -7.85 0.58
N ILE A 47 -1.48 -8.40 1.76
CA ILE A 47 -2.54 -9.00 2.56
C ILE A 47 -2.45 -8.41 3.95
N THR A 48 -3.56 -7.93 4.48
CA THR A 48 -3.64 -7.33 5.79
C THR A 48 -4.87 -7.83 6.53
N THR A 49 -4.68 -8.21 7.79
CA THR A 49 -5.78 -8.44 8.72
C THR A 49 -5.74 -7.36 9.78
N PHE A 50 -6.88 -6.75 10.09
CA PHE A 50 -6.98 -5.69 11.07
C PHE A 50 -8.27 -5.81 11.88
N ASN A 51 -8.15 -5.51 13.16
CA ASN A 51 -9.28 -5.37 14.06
C ASN A 51 -9.63 -3.89 14.19
N TYR A 52 -10.90 -3.54 14.11
CA TYR A 52 -11.39 -2.17 14.26
C TYR A 52 -12.60 -2.12 15.21
N ASP A 53 -12.77 -1.00 15.90
CA ASP A 53 -13.96 -0.71 16.70
C ASP A 53 -15.03 -0.11 15.79
N ARG A 54 -16.15 -0.81 15.62
CA ARG A 54 -17.34 -0.33 14.90
C ARG A 54 -18.32 0.26 15.91
N ILE A 55 -18.81 1.46 15.63
CA ILE A 55 -19.89 2.06 16.40
C ILE A 55 -21.21 1.44 15.91
N ASP A 56 -21.95 0.83 16.83
CA ASP A 56 -23.27 0.27 16.57
C ASP A 56 -24.32 1.37 16.73
N TYR A 57 -24.80 1.87 15.59
CA TYR A 57 -25.85 2.88 15.52
C TYR A 57 -27.27 2.29 15.53
N ASP A 58 -27.42 0.97 15.47
CA ASP A 58 -28.73 0.29 15.48
C ASP A 58 -29.31 0.15 16.90
N HIS A 59 -28.47 0.34 17.92
CA HIS A 59 -28.88 0.36 19.32
C HIS A 59 -28.98 1.78 19.88
N PRO A 60 -29.96 2.06 20.78
CA PRO A 60 -30.05 3.37 21.42
C PRO A 60 -28.77 3.64 22.25
N PRO A 61 -28.30 4.89 22.29
CA PRO A 61 -27.13 5.26 23.07
C PRO A 61 -27.35 4.92 24.54
N ASP A 62 -26.29 4.47 25.21
CA ASP A 62 -26.35 4.10 26.62
C ASP A 62 -26.86 5.30 27.44
N PRO A 63 -27.94 5.15 28.24
CA PRO A 63 -28.57 6.25 28.95
C PRO A 63 -27.68 6.92 30.01
N VAL A 64 -26.57 6.29 30.40
CA VAL A 64 -25.63 6.84 31.40
C VAL A 64 -24.48 7.59 30.74
N THR A 65 -23.96 7.07 29.63
CA THR A 65 -22.77 7.64 28.97
C THR A 65 -23.12 8.49 27.75
N PHE A 66 -24.36 8.42 27.25
CA PHE A 66 -24.81 9.03 26.00
C PHE A 66 -23.94 8.64 24.78
N MET A 67 -23.28 7.49 24.86
CA MET A 67 -22.44 6.95 23.80
C MET A 67 -23.10 5.74 23.15
N TYR A 68 -22.92 5.60 21.84
CA TYR A 68 -23.32 4.39 21.13
C TYR A 68 -22.40 3.22 21.50
N PRO A 69 -22.94 2.00 21.68
CA PRO A 69 -22.12 0.83 21.96
C PRO A 69 -21.13 0.59 20.82
N THR A 70 -19.90 0.18 21.16
CA THR A 70 -18.86 -0.15 20.18
C THR A 70 -18.57 -1.64 20.20
N THR A 71 -18.58 -2.29 19.04
CA THR A 71 -18.22 -3.71 18.86
C THR A 71 -16.86 -3.82 18.16
N ARG A 72 -16.04 -4.79 18.62
CA ARG A 72 -14.74 -5.09 17.99
C ARG A 72 -14.96 -6.07 16.85
N GLU A 73 -14.64 -5.67 15.62
CA GLU A 73 -14.72 -6.53 14.44
C GLU A 73 -13.34 -6.78 13.83
N THR A 74 -13.18 -7.95 13.20
CA THR A 74 -11.99 -8.32 12.44
C THR A 74 -12.31 -8.25 10.95
N ALA A 75 -11.51 -7.51 10.18
CA ALA A 75 -11.59 -7.45 8.73
C ALA A 75 -10.30 -7.93 8.07
N PHE A 76 -10.48 -8.48 6.87
CA PHE A 76 -9.42 -8.90 5.97
C PHE A 76 -9.40 -7.98 4.76
N ALA A 77 -8.21 -7.57 4.33
CA ALA A 77 -8.02 -6.86 3.09
C ALA A 77 -6.85 -7.45 2.30
N GLY A 78 -7.03 -7.51 0.98
CA GLY A 78 -6.06 -8.05 0.04
C GLY A 78 -5.96 -7.16 -1.19
N ALA A 79 -4.75 -6.91 -1.67
CA ALA A 79 -4.49 -6.14 -2.88
C ALA A 79 -3.44 -6.81 -3.76
N ALA A 80 -3.71 -6.81 -5.06
CA ALA A 80 -2.77 -7.19 -6.10
C ALA A 80 -2.44 -5.97 -6.94
N MET A 81 -1.15 -5.65 -7.08
CA MET A 81 -0.69 -4.42 -7.70
C MET A 81 0.45 -4.69 -8.67
N LEU A 82 0.52 -3.87 -9.72
CA LEU A 82 1.68 -3.80 -10.60
C LEU A 82 2.37 -2.47 -10.36
N GLU A 83 3.61 -2.53 -9.90
CA GLU A 83 4.46 -1.36 -9.66
C GLU A 83 5.48 -1.22 -10.78
N PHE A 84 5.56 -0.03 -11.35
CA PHE A 84 6.53 0.36 -12.35
C PHE A 84 7.47 1.37 -11.72
N GLY A 85 8.76 1.08 -11.73
CA GLY A 85 9.74 2.00 -11.18
C GLY A 85 10.98 2.08 -12.03
N ASN A 86 11.78 3.09 -11.74
CA ASN A 86 13.06 3.29 -12.38
C ASN A 86 14.11 3.61 -11.31
N GLN A 87 15.25 2.95 -11.45
CA GLN A 87 16.36 3.04 -10.53
C GLN A 87 17.50 3.83 -11.19
N LEU A 88 17.84 4.97 -10.57
CA LEU A 88 18.97 5.82 -10.92
C LEU A 88 20.12 5.54 -9.96
N VAL A 89 21.30 5.24 -10.51
CA VAL A 89 22.54 5.13 -9.73
C VAL A 89 23.42 6.31 -10.08
N LEU A 90 23.80 7.12 -9.09
CA LEU A 90 24.65 8.29 -9.20
C LEU A 90 26.00 7.96 -8.56
N SER A 91 27.07 8.05 -9.36
CA SER A 91 28.46 7.95 -8.90
C SER A 91 28.80 6.67 -8.09
N GLU A 92 28.13 5.55 -8.38
CA GLU A 92 28.34 4.23 -7.74
C GLU A 92 28.06 4.15 -6.23
N GLN A 93 27.74 5.27 -5.58
CA GLN A 93 27.53 5.37 -4.14
C GLN A 93 26.09 5.72 -3.79
N LEU A 94 25.39 6.48 -4.63
CA LEU A 94 24.02 6.89 -4.35
C LEU A 94 23.05 6.20 -5.32
N MET A 95 22.00 5.62 -4.77
CA MET A 95 20.91 5.00 -5.51
C MET A 95 19.62 5.75 -5.18
N VAL A 96 18.94 6.26 -6.19
CA VAL A 96 17.61 6.85 -6.06
C VAL A 96 16.66 6.04 -6.94
N GLU A 97 15.61 5.52 -6.34
CA GLU A 97 14.57 4.77 -7.01
C GLU A 97 13.24 5.48 -6.80
N TYR A 98 12.53 5.70 -7.90
CA TYR A 98 11.16 6.18 -7.89
C TYR A 98 10.25 5.14 -8.51
N SER A 99 9.06 4.98 -7.94
CA SER A 99 8.08 4.01 -8.41
C SER A 99 6.65 4.48 -8.25
N ALA A 100 5.81 4.02 -9.17
CA ALA A 100 4.38 4.22 -9.16
C ALA A 100 3.72 2.89 -9.50
N GLY A 101 2.69 2.52 -8.76
CA GLY A 101 1.96 1.29 -8.95
C GLY A 101 0.46 1.51 -8.90
N PHE A 102 -0.26 0.69 -9.65
CA PHE A 102 -1.71 0.63 -9.64
C PHE A 102 -2.13 -0.83 -9.57
N GLY A 103 -3.34 -1.08 -9.07
CA GLY A 103 -3.81 -2.43 -8.86
C GLY A 103 -5.26 -2.48 -8.46
N TYR A 104 -5.66 -3.68 -8.05
CA TYR A 104 -6.97 -3.96 -7.51
C TYR A 104 -6.84 -4.54 -6.11
N GLY A 105 -7.71 -4.11 -5.20
CA GLY A 105 -7.74 -4.61 -3.84
C GLY A 105 -9.13 -4.58 -3.26
N PHE A 106 -9.41 -5.57 -2.42
CA PHE A 106 -10.69 -5.78 -1.80
C PHE A 106 -10.53 -5.80 -0.28
N THR A 107 -11.62 -5.48 0.41
CA THR A 107 -11.71 -5.49 1.86
C THR A 107 -13.03 -6.14 2.26
N THR A 108 -13.02 -6.90 3.34
CA THR A 108 -14.23 -7.41 3.97
C THR A 108 -14.77 -6.47 5.04
N LYS A 109 -14.13 -5.30 5.25
CA LYS A 109 -14.62 -4.27 6.15
C LYS A 109 -15.97 -3.77 5.65
N GLN A 110 -16.99 -3.88 6.49
CA GLN A 110 -18.30 -3.31 6.20
C GLN A 110 -18.24 -1.81 6.44
N ALA A 111 -18.18 -1.04 5.36
CA ALA A 111 -18.02 0.40 5.41
C ALA A 111 -19.40 1.07 5.29
N ASP A 112 -20.06 1.30 6.42
CA ASP A 112 -21.32 2.06 6.43
C ASP A 112 -21.05 3.56 6.24
N TRP A 113 -20.00 4.09 6.88
CA TRP A 113 -19.65 5.53 6.84
C TRP A 113 -18.14 5.83 6.84
N ASN A 114 -17.29 4.83 7.08
CA ASN A 114 -15.84 4.99 7.06
C ASN A 114 -15.19 4.10 6.00
N TYR A 115 -14.93 4.74 4.86
CA TYR A 115 -14.28 4.15 3.71
C TYR A 115 -12.75 3.98 3.88
N SER A 116 -12.19 4.05 5.10
CA SER A 116 -10.76 3.86 5.30
C SER A 116 -10.38 2.38 5.38
N ASN A 117 -9.45 1.95 4.52
CA ASN A 117 -8.77 0.65 4.60
C ASN A 117 -7.41 0.79 5.29
N TYR A 118 -7.02 -0.24 6.04
CA TYR A 118 -5.74 -0.30 6.72
C TYR A 118 -4.79 -1.23 5.97
N GLY A 119 -3.74 -0.66 5.37
CA GLY A 119 -2.72 -1.41 4.63
C GLY A 119 -2.38 -0.79 3.29
N PHE A 120 -3.38 -0.39 2.51
CA PHE A 120 -3.19 0.20 1.19
C PHE A 120 -4.23 1.30 0.91
N SER A 121 -3.87 2.25 0.05
CA SER A 121 -4.75 3.35 -0.33
C SER A 121 -5.68 2.91 -1.46
N GLY A 122 -6.98 2.86 -1.16
CA GLY A 122 -8.03 2.46 -2.11
C GLY A 122 -8.62 1.07 -1.82
N GLY A 123 -9.33 0.50 -2.78
CA GLY A 123 -9.94 -0.84 -2.67
C GLY A 123 -11.08 -0.96 -1.67
N ILE A 124 -11.93 0.09 -1.58
CA ILE A 124 -12.89 0.23 -0.49
C ILE A 124 -14.30 -0.14 -0.96
N GLY A 125 -14.90 -1.12 -0.28
CA GLY A 125 -16.28 -1.53 -0.48
C GLY A 125 -16.52 -2.29 -1.79
N THR A 126 -17.69 -2.91 -1.89
CA THR A 126 -18.18 -3.59 -3.10
C THR A 126 -18.64 -2.60 -4.18
N ASP A 127 -18.91 -1.35 -3.79
CA ASP A 127 -19.65 -0.39 -4.61
C ASP A 127 -18.77 0.66 -5.30
N LEU A 128 -17.57 0.92 -4.76
CA LEU A 128 -16.57 1.78 -5.40
C LEU A 128 -15.51 0.90 -6.03
N ALA A 129 -15.18 1.19 -7.28
CA ALA A 129 -14.27 0.38 -8.07
C ALA A 129 -12.96 0.11 -7.28
N PRO A 130 -12.57 -1.16 -7.07
CA PRO A 130 -11.59 -1.56 -6.06
C PRO A 130 -10.15 -1.23 -6.46
N TYR A 131 -9.87 0.00 -6.89
CA TYR A 131 -8.56 0.44 -7.34
C TYR A 131 -7.66 0.77 -6.16
N VAL A 132 -6.40 0.36 -6.27
CA VAL A 132 -5.35 0.66 -5.29
C VAL A 132 -4.18 1.30 -6.01
N TRP A 133 -3.54 2.28 -5.40
CA TRP A 133 -2.35 2.93 -5.94
C TRP A 133 -1.25 3.05 -4.88
N ASN A 134 0.00 3.08 -5.35
CA ASN A 134 1.18 3.20 -4.50
C ASN A 134 2.22 4.09 -5.20
N PHE A 135 2.89 4.95 -4.43
CA PHE A 135 4.03 5.72 -4.88
C PHE A 135 5.19 5.49 -3.93
N GLY A 136 6.35 5.14 -4.48
CA GLY A 136 7.55 4.86 -3.72
C GLY A 136 8.69 5.78 -4.11
N LEU A 137 9.37 6.34 -3.11
CA LEU A 137 10.70 6.94 -3.27
C LEU A 137 11.65 6.21 -2.33
N LYS A 138 12.71 5.62 -2.87
CA LYS A 138 13.76 4.96 -2.09
C LYS A 138 15.09 5.61 -2.39
N VAL A 139 15.80 5.95 -1.33
CA VAL A 139 17.18 6.43 -1.41
C VAL A 139 18.05 5.42 -0.68
N GLY A 140 19.07 4.92 -1.38
CA GLY A 140 20.03 3.97 -0.84
C GLY A 140 21.45 4.48 -1.04
N TYR A 141 22.32 4.14 -0.10
CA TYR A 141 23.75 4.39 -0.19
C TYR A 141 24.49 3.06 -0.32
N LEU A 142 25.33 2.92 -1.34
CA LEU A 142 26.19 1.76 -1.53
C LEU A 142 27.45 1.95 -0.67
N MET A 143 27.54 1.21 0.43
CA MET A 143 28.77 1.13 1.21
C MET A 143 29.75 0.18 0.50
N LYS A 144 31.01 0.60 0.44
CA LYS A 144 32.10 -0.10 -0.22
C LYS A 144 32.77 -1.10 0.72
#